data_AF-A0A950NNX6-F1
#
_entry.id   AF-A0A950NNX6-F1
#
_cell.length_a   1.000
_cell.length_b   1.000
_cell.length_c   1.000
_cell.angle_alpha   90.00
_cell.angle_beta   90.00
_cell.angle_gamma   90.00
#
_symmetry.space_group_name_H-M   'P 1'
#
loop_
_entity.id
_entity.type
_entity.pdbx_description
1 polymer ?
#
loop_
_entity_poly.entity_id
_entity_poly.type
_entity_poly.pdbx_seq_one_letter_code
_entity_poly.pdbx_strand_id
1 'polypeptide(L)' 'GTTTLRTIFDTNAASRPDGWMLISWNEFFENTYVEPSVRYGDTYLNAIRSLHT' A
#
# COMPACT_ATOMS: atom_id res chain seq x y z
N GLY A 1 -2.84 -6.78 4.62
CA GLY A 1 -4.18 -6.49 4.07
C GLY A 1 -4.43 -4.98 4.04
N THR A 2 -5.52 -4.50 3.44
CA THR A 2 -5.76 -3.06 3.21
C THR A 2 -5.92 -2.24 4.51
N THR A 3 -6.46 -2.83 5.59
CA THR A 3 -6.51 -2.19 6.92
C THR A 3 -5.10 -1.91 7.45
N THR A 4 -4.20 -2.89 7.39
CA THR A 4 -2.80 -2.74 7.80
C THR A 4 -2.10 -1.64 7.02
N LEU A 5 -2.34 -1.58 5.69
CA LEU A 5 -1.79 -0.54 4.83
C LEU A 5 -2.21 0.86 5.29
N ARG A 6 -3.50 1.08 5.58
CA ARG A 6 -4.02 2.36 6.09
C ARG A 6 -3.40 2.71 7.44
N THR A 7 -3.36 1.76 8.39
CA THR A 7 -2.76 2.01 9.70
C THR A 7 -1.29 2.41 9.61
N ILE A 8 -0.49 1.75 8.75
CA ILE A 8 0.92 2.10 8.55
C ILE A 8 1.05 3.48 7.90
N PHE A 9 0.23 3.79 6.89
CA PHE A 9 0.22 5.10 6.27
C PHE A 9 -0.10 6.22 7.27
N ASP A 10 -1.19 6.08 8.05
CA ASP A 10 -1.61 7.07 9.04
C ASP A 10 -0.53 7.27 10.12
N THR A 11 0.12 6.18 10.54
CA THR A 11 1.24 6.23 11.51
C THR A 11 2.44 6.98 10.94
N ASN A 12 2.83 6.69 9.70
CA ASN A 12 3.94 7.37 9.05
C ASN A 12 3.63 8.84 8.77
N ALA A 13 2.38 9.18 8.42
CA ALA A 13 1.96 10.54 8.13
C ALA A 13 2.12 11.48 9.34
N ALA A 14 1.95 10.96 10.56
CA ALA A 14 2.17 11.71 11.80
C ALA A 14 3.60 12.24 11.94
N SER A 15 4.60 11.62 11.28
CA SER A 15 5.98 12.09 11.26
C SER A 15 6.23 13.28 10.33
N ARG A 16 5.23 13.67 9.52
CA ARG A 16 5.31 14.74 8.50
C ARG A 16 6.48 14.53 7.53
N PRO A 17 6.56 13.38 6.83
CA PRO A 17 7.66 13.11 5.92
C PRO A 17 7.55 13.97 4.66
N ASP A 18 8.70 14.34 4.10
CA ASP A 18 8.77 15.09 2.82
C ASP A 18 8.55 14.19 1.59
N GLY A 19 8.53 12.87 1.78
CA GLY A 19 8.40 11.91 0.69
C GLY A 19 7.92 10.53 1.16
N TRP A 20 7.47 9.73 0.19
CA TRP A 20 6.89 8.41 0.43
C TRP A 20 7.54 7.37 -0.48
N MET A 21 7.72 6.17 0.07
CA MET A 21 8.13 4.99 -0.67
C MET A 21 7.19 3.84 -0.34
N LEU A 22 6.85 3.05 -1.36
CA LEU A 22 6.09 1.82 -1.23
C LEU A 22 6.99 0.62 -1.51
N ILE A 23 6.93 -0.38 -0.64
CA ILE A 23 7.53 -1.70 -0.85
C ILE A 23 6.36 -2.69 -0.91
N SER A 24 6.09 -3.35 -2.04
CA SER A 24 6.79 -3.29 -3.34
C SER A 24 5.77 -3.35 -4.49
N TRP A 25 6.22 -3.12 -5.72
CA TRP A 25 5.34 -3.33 -6.88
C TRP A 25 4.96 -4.82 -7.02
N ASN A 26 5.94 -5.72 -7.10
CA ASN A 26 5.71 -7.10 -7.53
C ASN A 26 6.47 -8.17 -6.72
N GLU A 27 6.78 -7.93 -5.46
CA GLU A 27 7.42 -8.96 -4.63
C GLU A 27 6.39 -9.96 -4.08
N PHE A 28 6.02 -10.91 -4.95
CA PHE A 28 5.04 -11.95 -4.63
C PHE A 28 5.54 -12.95 -3.59
N PHE A 29 6.84 -13.25 -3.58
CA PHE A 29 7.42 -14.20 -2.64
C PHE A 29 7.32 -13.69 -1.19
N GLU A 30 7.46 -12.38 -1.00
CA GLU A 30 7.37 -11.74 0.31
C GLU A 30 5.95 -11.27 0.67
N ASN A 31 4.97 -11.44 -0.23
CA ASN A 31 3.60 -10.95 -0.06
C ASN A 31 3.50 -9.42 0.17
N THR A 32 4.43 -8.64 -0.38
CA THR A 32 4.42 -7.15 -0.29
C THR A 32 4.00 -6.48 -1.59
N TYR A 33 3.64 -7.26 -2.62
CA TYR A 33 3.19 -6.76 -3.93
C TYR A 33 1.92 -5.91 -3.86
N VAL A 34 1.83 -4.93 -4.75
CA VAL A 34 0.59 -4.19 -5.07
C VAL A 34 0.18 -4.31 -6.53
N GLU A 35 1.01 -4.97 -7.36
CA GLU A 35 0.70 -5.36 -8.72
C GLU A 35 -0.63 -6.14 -8.73
N PRO A 36 -1.54 -5.83 -9.68
CA PRO A 36 -2.77 -6.58 -9.81
C PRO A 36 -2.51 -8.07 -9.97
N SER A 37 -3.17 -8.87 -9.13
CA SER A 37 -3.02 -10.32 -9.14
C SER A 37 -4.31 -11.01 -9.55
N VAL A 38 -4.22 -12.28 -9.97
CA VAL A 38 -5.41 -13.08 -10.32
C VAL A 38 -6.40 -13.15 -9.15
N ARG A 39 -5.90 -13.19 -7.91
CA ARG A 39 -6.75 -13.35 -6.71
C ARG A 39 -7.36 -12.03 -6.24
N TYR A 40 -6.67 -10.91 -6.39
CA TYR A 40 -7.05 -9.65 -5.75
C TYR A 40 -7.30 -8.49 -6.73
N GLY A 41 -7.01 -8.66 -8.03
CA GLY A 41 -7.12 -7.59 -9.03
C GLY A 41 -6.48 -6.29 -8.54
N ASP A 42 -7.16 -5.17 -8.75
CA ASP A 42 -6.67 -3.83 -8.38
C ASP A 42 -6.86 -3.47 -6.90
N THR A 43 -7.17 -4.42 -6.02
CA THR A 43 -7.53 -4.15 -4.61
C THR A 43 -6.51 -3.25 -3.90
N TYR A 44 -5.21 -3.54 -4.05
CA TYR A 44 -4.16 -2.77 -3.37
C TYR A 44 -3.90 -1.41 -4.01
N LEU A 45 -4.03 -1.28 -5.33
CA LEU A 45 -3.94 0.01 -6.02
C LEU A 45 -5.10 0.94 -5.61
N ASN A 46 -6.32 0.40 -5.53
CA ASN A 46 -7.49 1.12 -5.05
C ASN A 46 -7.32 1.56 -3.58
N ALA A 47 -6.75 0.69 -2.75
CA ALA A 47 -6.44 1.03 -1.36
C ALA A 47 -5.43 2.18 -1.28
N ILE A 48 -4.34 2.14 -2.05
CA ILE A 48 -3.34 3.23 -2.10
C ILE A 48 -3.98 4.53 -2.58
N ARG A 49 -4.79 4.50 -3.64
CA ARG A 49 -5.51 5.67 -4.15
C ARG A 49 -6.38 6.32 -3.06
N SER A 50 -6.97 5.52 -2.19
CA SER A 50 -7.81 5.99 -1.07
C SER A 50 -7.05 6.56 0.14
N LEU A 51 -5.71 6.60 0.11
CA LEU A 51 -4.89 7.20 1.18
C LEU A 51 -4.74 8.73 1.03
N HIS A 52 -5.00 9.26 -0.17
CA HIS A 52 -4.83 10.68 -0.51
C HIS A 52 -6.17 11.42 -0.67
N THR A 53 -7.26 10.86 -0.17
CA THR A 53 -8.63 11.45 -0.22
C THR A 53 -9.11 11.71 1.19
#